data_AF-A0A183F0F7-F1
#
_entry.id   AF-A0A183F0F7-F1
#
_cell.length_a   1.000
_cell.length_b   1.000
_cell.length_c   1.000
_cell.angle_alpha   90.00
_cell.angle_beta   90.00
_cell.angle_gamma   90.00
#
_symmetry.space_group_name_H-M   'P 1'
#
loop_
_entity.id
_entity.type
_entity.pdbx_description
1 polymer ?
#
loop_
_entity_poly.entity_id
_entity_poly.type
_entity_poly.pdbx_seq_one_letter_code
_entity_poly.pdbx_strand_id
1 'polypeptide(L)' 'MDTKCPVCQKTVPSDEVKVHLVMCLTHPRIAYNGR' A
#
# COMPACT_ATOMS: atom_id res chain seq x y z
N MET A 1 -0.35 -18.18 -1.24
CA MET A 1 -1.03 -17.19 -2.10
C MET A 1 -0.53 -15.83 -1.69
N ASP A 2 0.23 -15.21 -2.58
CA ASP A 2 0.74 -13.85 -2.46
C ASP A 2 -0.18 -12.91 -3.26
N THR A 3 -0.42 -11.71 -2.72
CA THR A 3 -1.33 -10.71 -3.29
C THR A 3 -0.53 -9.45 -3.62
N LYS A 4 -0.74 -8.91 -4.83
CA LYS A 4 -0.10 -7.65 -5.23
C LYS A 4 -0.88 -6.46 -4.66
N CYS A 5 -0.19 -5.59 -3.91
CA CYS A 5 -0.80 -4.39 -3.36
C CYS A 5 -1.18 -3.41 -4.49
N PRO A 6 -2.43 -2.95 -4.60
CA PRO A 6 -2.83 -2.01 -5.64
C PRO A 6 -2.24 -0.60 -5.44
N VAL A 7 -1.80 -0.24 -4.22
CA VAL A 7 -1.29 1.09 -3.87
C VAL A 7 0.16 1.28 -4.29
N CYS A 8 1.03 0.30 -3.99
CA CYS A 8 2.47 0.40 -4.26
C CYS A 8 2.98 -0.68 -5.22
N GLN A 9 2.10 -1.55 -5.74
CA GLN A 9 2.41 -2.63 -6.69
C GLN A 9 3.41 -3.69 -6.17
N LYS A 10 3.70 -3.70 -4.85
CA LYS A 10 4.53 -4.73 -4.21
C LYS A 10 3.74 -6.02 -3.98
N THR A 11 4.40 -7.15 -4.14
CA THR A 11 3.84 -8.46 -3.76
C THR A 11 3.94 -8.64 -2.26
N VAL A 12 2.81 -8.96 -1.61
CA VAL A 12 2.68 -9.09 -0.16
C VAL A 12 2.02 -10.43 0.14
N PRO A 13 2.47 -11.21 1.14
CA PRO A 13 1.79 -12.44 1.52
C PRO A 13 0.37 -12.16 2.03
N SER A 14 -0.58 -13.06 1.77
CA SER A 14 -2.00 -12.84 2.10
C SER A 14 -2.27 -12.51 3.57
N ASP A 15 -1.47 -13.04 4.50
CA ASP A 15 -1.63 -12.77 5.94
C ASP A 15 -1.28 -11.31 6.28
N GLU A 16 -0.25 -10.76 5.61
CA GLU A 16 0.23 -9.39 5.83
C GLU A 16 -0.46 -8.36 4.92
N VAL A 17 -1.31 -8.78 3.98
CA VAL A 17 -1.93 -7.86 3.00
C VAL A 17 -2.81 -6.81 3.69
N LYS A 18 -3.48 -7.18 4.79
CA LYS A 18 -4.36 -6.28 5.55
C LYS A 18 -3.56 -5.17 6.25
N VAL A 19 -2.53 -5.56 7.00
CA VAL A 19 -1.66 -4.58 7.70
C VAL A 19 -0.91 -3.71 6.70
N HIS A 20 -0.44 -4.30 5.60
CA HIS A 20 0.20 -3.57 4.52
C HIS A 20 -0.73 -2.53 3.90
N LEU A 21 -1.99 -2.89 3.60
CA LEU A 21 -2.97 -1.94 3.04
C LEU A 21 -3.23 -0.78 3.98
N VAL A 22 -3.40 -1.05 5.29
CA VAL A 22 -3.54 0.03 6.29
C VAL A 22 -2.33 0.95 6.22
N MET A 23 -1.11 0.40 6.33
CA MET A 23 0.12 1.20 6.26
C MET A 23 0.25 1.98 4.94
N CYS A 24 -0.03 1.35 3.79
CA CYS A 24 0.11 1.97 2.47
C CYS A 24 -0.89 3.10 2.24
N LEU A 25 -2.10 2.98 2.78
CA LEU A 25 -3.15 3.98 2.66
C LEU A 25 -3.00 5.10 3.69
N THR A 26 -2.53 4.79 4.90
CA THR A 26 -2.31 5.77 5.96
C THR A 26 -0.98 6.50 5.82
N HIS A 27 -0.02 5.96 5.06
CA HIS A 27 1.17 6.69 4.68
C HIS A 27 0.70 7.89 3.85
N PRO A 28 0.71 9.12 4.41
CA PRO A 28 0.19 10.26 3.70
C PRO A 28 1.03 10.39 2.44
N ARG A 29 0.42 10.12 1.28
CA ARG A 29 0.97 10.58 0.02
C ARG A 29 0.83 12.09 0.09
N ILE A 30 1.77 12.74 0.79
CA ILE A 30 2.03 14.16 0.68
C ILE A 30 2.49 14.34 -0.77
N ALA A 31 1.52 14.35 -1.68
CA ALA A 31 1.66 14.98 -2.97
C ALA A 31 1.76 16.46 -2.60
N TYR A 32 3.00 16.90 -2.32
CA TYR A 32 3.30 18.32 -2.27
C TYR A 32 2.76 18.88 -3.58
N ASN A 33 1.69 19.65 -3.44
CA ASN A 33 0.81 20.12 -4.48
C ASN A 33 1.60 20.55 -5.72
N GLY A 34 1.57 19.72 -6.77
CA GLY A 34 2.09 20.04 -8.10
C GLY A 34 1.05 20.78 -8.93
N ARG A 35 0.45 21.82 -8.37
CA ARG A 35 -0.40 22.78 -9.08
C ARG A 35 -0.22 24.19 -8.56
#